data_AF-A0A2G6NKK5-F1
#
_entry.id   AF-A0A2G6NKK5-F1
#
_cell.length_a   1.000
_cell.length_b   1.000
_cell.length_c   1.000
_cell.angle_alpha   90.00
_cell.angle_beta   90.00
_cell.angle_gamma   90.00
#
_symmetry.space_group_name_H-M   'P 1'
#
loop_
_entity.id
_entity.type
_entity.pdbx_description
1 polymer ?
#
loop_
_entity_poly.entity_id
_entity_poly.type
_entity_poly.pdbx_seq_one_letter_code
_entity_poly.pdbx_strand_id
1 'polypeptide(L)'
;MATRCSRKKRTLALISPPLPVQPSRKAAISCIPFLLRVSSVISSPVNNNKKMIIVTAPSKTQKPPAETAAVYRDFTIPLLLDKSIQLIAELRKLSSDELAALMKTSDKLTTSTYRLIHNFSSPFHLQNASHAIRTFQGDAYQAIDSENYSTAQLDHAQKHLVILSGLYGLLRPLDLIQPYRLEMGLKFAPSGNRNLYQFWKEELTEKLVGLLEQTTSRTIVNLASDEYAKVLDKKQLAAKKCRIVEISFQQPHPKGKDGYKTIPIHSKRARGKMIDFSIKNTIAEAKRLQQFSDEGYAFMPPLSSQNCWVFRRK
;
A
#
# COMPACT_ATOMS: atom_id res chain seq x y z
N MET A 1 37.74 -67.29 52.67
CA MET A 1 36.89 -66.13 52.36
C MET A 1 36.26 -66.37 51.00
N ALA A 2 35.05 -66.93 51.00
CA ALA A 2 34.37 -67.56 49.86
C ALA A 2 33.74 -66.50 48.93
N THR A 3 34.03 -66.46 47.61
CA THR A 3 33.45 -67.23 46.49
C THR A 3 31.94 -67.40 46.46
N ARG A 4 31.29 -66.97 45.37
CA ARG A 4 30.25 -67.66 44.55
C ARG A 4 29.68 -66.67 43.53
N CYS A 5 29.72 -66.83 42.20
CA CYS A 5 29.47 -67.98 41.32
C CYS A 5 28.08 -68.61 41.53
N SER A 6 27.16 -68.41 40.56
CA SER A 6 26.05 -69.33 40.34
C SER A 6 25.47 -69.19 38.92
N ARG A 7 25.99 -70.04 38.02
CA ARG A 7 25.20 -70.65 36.93
C ARG A 7 24.21 -71.64 37.55
N LYS A 8 23.00 -71.78 36.98
CA LYS A 8 22.31 -73.08 36.73
C LYS A 8 20.99 -72.84 35.98
N LYS A 9 20.87 -73.43 34.78
CA LYS A 9 20.10 -74.65 34.40
C LYS A 9 18.59 -74.37 34.28
N ARG A 10 18.06 -74.29 33.05
CA ARG A 10 17.42 -75.38 32.27
C ARG A 10 16.29 -76.07 33.03
N THR A 11 15.06 -75.80 32.60
CA THR A 11 13.97 -76.78 32.63
C THR A 11 13.25 -76.71 31.27
N LEU A 12 13.28 -77.84 30.54
CA LEU A 12 12.42 -78.10 29.40
C LEU A 12 10.99 -78.29 29.90
N ALA A 13 10.01 -77.72 29.23
CA ALA A 13 8.70 -78.33 29.09
C ALA A 13 8.28 -78.19 27.63
N LEU A 14 8.20 -79.34 26.96
CA LEU A 14 7.61 -79.53 25.64
C LEU A 14 6.14 -79.11 25.67
N ILE A 15 5.65 -78.55 24.56
CA ILE A 15 4.47 -79.01 23.79
C ILE A 15 4.21 -77.96 22.68
N SER A 16 4.21 -78.42 21.43
CA SER A 16 3.71 -77.74 20.23
C SER A 16 3.11 -78.85 19.33
N PRO A 17 2.26 -78.58 18.31
CA PRO A 17 1.60 -77.35 17.87
C PRO A 17 0.05 -77.58 17.72
N PRO A 18 -0.80 -76.78 16.99
CA PRO A 18 -0.70 -76.59 15.52
C PRO A 18 -1.05 -75.21 14.93
N LEU A 19 -0.40 -74.97 13.77
CA LEU A 19 -0.81 -74.30 12.52
C LEU A 19 -1.09 -72.78 12.43
N PRO A 20 -0.77 -72.15 11.27
CA PRO A 20 -0.42 -70.74 11.19
C PRO A 20 -1.50 -69.88 10.52
N VAL A 21 -1.68 -68.64 10.96
CA VAL A 21 -2.38 -67.61 10.16
C VAL A 21 -1.70 -66.24 10.30
N GLN A 22 -0.97 -65.91 9.23
CA GLN A 22 -0.74 -64.64 8.52
C GLN A 22 -0.27 -63.34 9.25
N PRO A 23 0.62 -62.55 8.62
CA PRO A 23 1.34 -61.46 9.29
C PRO A 23 0.77 -60.05 9.00
N SER A 24 0.89 -59.13 9.97
CA SER A 24 0.79 -57.69 9.74
C SER A 24 2.20 -57.07 9.66
N ARG A 25 2.55 -56.53 8.48
CA ARG A 25 3.77 -55.76 8.24
C ARG A 25 3.44 -54.28 8.08
N LYS A 26 4.25 -53.46 8.76
CA LYS A 26 4.43 -52.03 8.50
C LYS A 26 4.85 -51.81 7.05
N ALA A 27 4.29 -50.79 6.39
CA ALA A 27 4.71 -50.32 5.07
C ALA A 27 5.05 -48.83 5.14
N ALA A 28 6.25 -48.50 4.70
CA ALA A 28 6.69 -47.16 4.33
C ALA A 28 5.97 -46.72 3.06
N ILE A 29 5.55 -45.45 3.01
CA ILE A 29 4.91 -44.87 1.82
C ILE A 29 5.93 -43.99 1.10
N SER A 30 6.24 -44.44 -0.11
CA SER A 30 7.01 -43.78 -1.17
C SER A 30 6.09 -42.93 -2.06
N CYS A 31 6.69 -41.95 -2.73
CA CYS A 31 6.11 -40.97 -3.65
C CYS A 31 5.21 -41.57 -4.74
N ILE A 32 4.14 -40.83 -5.09
CA ILE A 32 3.36 -41.00 -6.33
C ILE A 32 3.33 -39.66 -7.08
N PRO A 33 3.62 -39.61 -8.39
CA PRO A 33 3.47 -38.40 -9.20
C PRO A 33 2.03 -38.27 -9.70
N PHE A 34 1.42 -37.08 -9.55
CA PHE A 34 0.07 -36.83 -10.04
C PHE A 34 0.10 -36.30 -11.48
N LEU A 35 -0.37 -37.13 -12.41
CA LEU A 35 -0.53 -36.83 -13.83
C LEU A 35 -1.61 -35.76 -14.07
N LEU A 36 -1.27 -34.81 -14.93
CA LEU A 36 -2.16 -33.79 -15.50
C LEU A 36 -3.34 -34.43 -16.24
N ARG A 37 -4.57 -34.08 -15.83
CA ARG A 37 -5.77 -34.28 -16.63
C ARG A 37 -6.21 -32.93 -17.19
N VAL A 38 -6.01 -32.77 -18.49
CA VAL A 38 -6.55 -31.67 -19.29
C VAL A 38 -8.07 -31.87 -19.40
N SER A 39 -8.84 -30.97 -18.79
CA SER A 39 -10.27 -30.82 -19.09
C SER A 39 -10.44 -29.47 -19.77
N SER A 40 -10.73 -29.53 -21.06
CA SER A 40 -11.16 -28.39 -21.87
C SER A 40 -12.51 -27.88 -21.37
N VAL A 41 -12.50 -26.69 -20.75
CA VAL A 41 -13.71 -25.88 -20.57
C VAL A 41 -13.56 -24.68 -21.50
N ILE A 42 -14.18 -24.78 -22.67
CA ILE A 42 -14.49 -23.60 -23.48
C ILE A 42 -15.72 -22.97 -22.85
N SER A 43 -15.48 -21.93 -22.05
CA SER A 43 -16.43 -20.85 -21.79
C SER A 43 -15.63 -19.66 -21.32
N SER A 44 -15.32 -18.76 -22.25
CA SER A 44 -14.77 -17.44 -21.94
C SER A 44 -15.78 -16.66 -21.07
N PRO A 45 -15.41 -16.15 -19.89
CA PRO A 45 -15.84 -14.81 -19.55
C PRO A 45 -14.85 -13.87 -20.24
N VAL A 46 -15.34 -12.97 -21.09
CA VAL A 46 -14.68 -11.66 -21.19
C VAL A 46 -14.72 -11.11 -19.77
N ASN A 47 -13.66 -11.36 -19.01
CA ASN A 47 -13.59 -10.92 -17.63
C ASN A 47 -13.51 -9.41 -17.73
N ASN A 48 -14.64 -8.75 -17.51
CA ASN A 48 -14.80 -7.32 -17.54
C ASN A 48 -14.18 -6.74 -16.25
N ASN A 49 -12.93 -7.11 -16.00
CA ASN A 49 -12.16 -6.75 -14.83
C ASN A 49 -11.76 -5.28 -15.00
N LYS A 50 -12.74 -4.39 -14.82
CA LYS A 50 -12.53 -2.95 -14.83
C LYS A 50 -11.92 -2.58 -13.48
N LYS A 51 -10.67 -2.17 -13.50
CA LYS A 51 -9.94 -1.68 -12.32
C LYS A 51 -9.47 -0.26 -12.56
N MET A 52 -9.65 0.61 -11.59
CA MET A 52 -8.94 1.89 -11.51
C MET A 52 -7.95 1.87 -10.36
N ILE A 53 -6.92 2.70 -10.46
CA ILE A 53 -6.09 3.07 -9.31
C ILE A 53 -6.30 4.54 -9.01
N ILE A 54 -6.63 4.86 -7.77
CA ILE A 54 -6.60 6.20 -7.22
C ILE A 54 -5.20 6.43 -6.66
N VAL A 55 -4.54 7.52 -7.07
CA VAL A 55 -3.31 7.98 -6.44
C VAL A 55 -3.59 9.19 -5.56
N THR A 56 -3.04 9.21 -4.35
CA THR A 56 -3.14 10.34 -3.41
C THR A 56 -1.78 10.72 -2.85
N ALA A 57 -1.69 11.91 -2.26
CA ALA A 57 -0.50 12.38 -1.57
C ALA A 57 -0.48 11.86 -0.10
N PRO A 58 0.71 11.74 0.52
CA PRO A 58 0.81 11.47 1.94
C PRO A 58 0.45 12.75 2.72
N SER A 59 0.48 12.66 4.06
CA SER A 59 0.43 13.85 4.91
C SER A 59 1.70 14.01 5.74
N LYS A 60 2.02 15.26 6.09
CA LYS A 60 3.15 15.61 6.96
C LYS A 60 2.90 15.23 8.42
N THR A 61 1.64 15.26 8.85
CA THR A 61 1.24 14.86 10.19
C THR A 61 0.96 13.37 10.19
N GLN A 62 1.57 12.64 11.13
CA GLN A 62 1.47 11.19 11.23
C GLN A 62 1.28 10.78 12.69
N LYS A 63 0.48 9.74 12.92
CA LYS A 63 0.36 9.09 14.23
C LYS A 63 1.53 8.12 14.42
N PRO A 64 2.11 8.02 15.62
CA PRO A 64 2.98 6.91 15.95
C PRO A 64 2.18 5.58 15.95
N PRO A 65 2.86 4.43 15.82
CA PRO A 65 2.23 3.14 16.06
C PRO A 65 1.58 3.13 17.45
N ALA A 66 0.32 2.71 17.54
CA ALA A 66 -0.42 2.67 18.80
C ALA A 66 -0.27 1.28 19.45
N GLU A 67 -0.09 1.24 20.77
CA GLU A 67 -0.02 -0.02 21.54
C GLU A 67 -1.31 -0.87 21.40
N THR A 68 -2.46 -0.22 21.16
CA THR A 68 -3.77 -0.85 20.98
C THR A 68 -4.13 -1.14 19.52
N ALA A 69 -3.20 -1.01 18.56
CA ALA A 69 -3.41 -1.28 17.12
C ALA A 69 -3.81 -2.74 16.78
N ALA A 70 -4.10 -3.56 17.79
CA ALA A 70 -4.45 -4.98 17.71
C ALA A 70 -5.84 -5.28 17.10
N VAL A 71 -6.63 -4.29 16.68
CA VAL A 71 -7.96 -4.54 16.09
C VAL A 71 -7.88 -5.13 14.67
N TYR A 72 -6.82 -4.83 13.91
CA TYR A 72 -6.62 -5.37 12.57
C TYR A 72 -5.21 -5.94 12.41
N ARG A 73 -5.12 -7.27 12.30
CA ARG A 73 -3.83 -7.99 12.28
C ARG A 73 -3.26 -8.20 10.88
N ASP A 74 -4.07 -8.06 9.84
CA ASP A 74 -3.60 -8.22 8.46
C ASP A 74 -2.81 -6.99 8.04
N PHE A 75 -1.65 -7.20 7.45
CA PHE A 75 -0.81 -6.13 6.95
C PHE A 75 0.00 -6.61 5.74
N THR A 76 0.53 -5.65 5.03
CA THR A 76 1.54 -5.88 4.00
C THR A 76 2.79 -5.06 4.29
N ILE A 77 3.87 -5.34 3.56
CA ILE A 77 5.12 -4.58 3.65
C ILE A 77 5.25 -3.71 2.39
N PRO A 78 5.75 -2.47 2.50
CA PRO A 78 6.00 -1.61 1.35
C PRO A 78 6.77 -2.33 0.25
N LEU A 79 6.30 -2.22 -0.99
CA LEU A 79 6.87 -2.93 -2.14
C LEU A 79 8.31 -2.50 -2.45
N LEU A 80 8.72 -1.31 -1.99
CA LEU A 80 10.01 -0.67 -2.29
C LEU A 80 10.82 -0.38 -1.01
N LEU A 81 10.63 -1.20 0.04
CA LEU A 81 11.26 -0.98 1.35
C LEU A 81 12.79 -0.92 1.28
N ASP A 82 13.43 -1.71 0.42
CA ASP A 82 14.89 -1.71 0.26
C ASP A 82 15.42 -0.34 -0.17
N LYS A 83 14.71 0.34 -1.09
CA LYS A 83 15.05 1.71 -1.49
C LYS A 83 14.74 2.72 -0.40
N SER A 84 13.70 2.51 0.40
CA SER A 84 13.48 3.34 1.60
C SER A 84 14.63 3.22 2.59
N ILE A 85 15.16 2.01 2.82
CA ILE A 85 16.32 1.77 3.68
C ILE A 85 17.55 2.50 3.13
N GLN A 86 17.76 2.49 1.81
CA GLN A 86 18.81 3.26 1.16
C GLN A 86 18.66 4.78 1.41
N LEU A 87 17.46 5.34 1.25
CA LEU A 87 17.21 6.75 1.55
C LEU A 87 17.45 7.09 3.03
N ILE A 88 17.02 6.23 3.96
CA ILE A 88 17.30 6.41 5.40
C ILE A 88 18.80 6.38 5.68
N ALA A 89 19.54 5.46 5.06
CA ALA A 89 21.00 5.37 5.23
C ALA A 89 21.72 6.64 4.75
N GLU A 90 21.22 7.29 3.70
CA GLU A 90 21.76 8.58 3.25
C GLU A 90 21.34 9.74 4.16
N LEU A 91 20.08 9.77 4.61
CA LEU A 91 19.60 10.79 5.55
C LEU A 91 20.34 10.76 6.89
N ARG A 92 20.73 9.58 7.37
CA ARG A 92 21.53 9.39 8.60
C ARG A 92 22.93 10.01 8.54
N LYS A 93 23.44 10.34 7.34
CA LYS A 93 24.74 11.01 7.16
C LYS A 93 24.64 12.52 7.38
N LEU A 94 23.44 13.08 7.32
CA LEU A 94 23.22 14.51 7.50
C LEU A 94 23.22 14.85 8.99
N SER A 95 23.88 15.95 9.34
CA SER A 95 23.75 16.57 10.64
C SER A 95 22.34 17.11 10.90
N SER A 96 22.03 17.40 12.16
CA SER A 96 20.76 18.03 12.53
C SER A 96 20.52 19.35 11.78
N ASP A 97 21.56 20.16 11.61
CA ASP A 97 21.47 21.47 10.94
C ASP A 97 21.25 21.33 9.44
N GLU A 98 21.91 20.36 8.79
CA GLU A 98 21.67 20.03 7.39
C GLU A 98 20.25 19.52 7.16
N LEU A 99 19.71 18.70 8.08
CA LEU A 99 18.32 18.25 8.03
C LEU A 99 17.34 19.41 8.22
N ALA A 100 17.60 20.33 9.16
CA ALA A 100 16.79 21.53 9.35
C ALA A 100 16.74 22.38 8.08
N ALA A 101 17.90 22.61 7.45
CA ALA A 101 18.02 23.38 6.22
C ALA A 101 17.33 22.69 5.04
N LEU A 102 17.52 21.37 4.89
CA LEU A 102 16.92 20.56 3.83
C LEU A 102 15.38 20.58 3.92
N MET A 103 14.84 20.33 5.11
CA MET A 103 13.40 20.13 5.32
C MET A 103 12.66 21.40 5.73
N LYS A 104 13.39 22.50 5.95
CA LYS A 104 12.88 23.81 6.37
C LYS A 104 12.00 23.69 7.62
N THR A 105 12.54 23.05 8.66
CA THR A 105 11.84 22.75 9.90
C THR A 105 12.34 23.62 11.06
N SER A 106 11.47 23.87 12.04
CA SER A 106 11.89 24.45 13.33
C SER A 106 12.69 23.45 14.15
N ASP A 107 13.47 23.92 15.13
CA ASP A 107 14.34 23.08 15.97
C ASP A 107 13.62 21.89 16.61
N LYS A 108 12.40 22.13 17.13
CA LYS A 108 11.56 21.08 17.72
C LYS A 108 11.25 19.97 16.69
N LEU A 109 10.94 20.37 15.47
CA LEU A 109 10.55 19.46 14.39
C LEU A 109 11.78 18.81 13.73
N THR A 110 12.91 19.50 13.67
CA THR A 110 14.20 18.93 13.28
C THR A 110 14.60 17.84 14.27
N THR A 111 14.53 18.11 15.57
CA THR A 111 14.86 17.14 16.62
C THR A 111 14.01 15.88 16.53
N SER A 112 12.69 16.02 16.34
CA SER A 112 11.82 14.86 16.18
C SER A 112 12.11 14.10 14.88
N THR A 113 12.37 14.80 13.78
CA THR A 113 12.69 14.19 12.49
C THR A 113 14.02 13.43 12.52
N TYR A 114 15.04 14.00 13.16
CA TYR A 114 16.32 13.35 13.40
C TYR A 114 16.12 12.02 14.14
N ARG A 115 15.33 12.03 15.22
CA ARG A 115 14.99 10.80 15.95
C ARG A 115 14.26 9.77 15.08
N LEU A 116 13.31 10.18 14.24
CA LEU A 116 12.62 9.26 13.32
C LEU A 116 13.61 8.59 12.35
N ILE A 117 14.52 9.36 11.76
CA ILE A 117 15.54 8.85 10.82
C ILE A 117 16.49 7.86 11.52
N HIS A 118 16.94 8.17 12.74
CA HIS A 118 17.87 7.32 13.46
C HIS A 118 17.20 6.07 14.06
N ASN A 119 15.94 6.16 14.49
CA ASN A 119 15.18 5.04 15.04
C ASN A 119 14.54 4.14 13.97
N PHE A 120 14.55 4.57 12.70
CA PHE A 120 14.01 3.78 11.61
C PHE A 120 14.64 2.39 11.56
N SER A 121 13.84 1.34 11.61
CA SER A 121 14.35 -0.03 11.69
C SER A 121 13.48 -1.04 10.95
N SER A 122 14.11 -2.02 10.32
CA SER A 122 13.47 -3.19 9.72
C SER A 122 13.91 -4.46 10.48
N PRO A 123 13.07 -5.50 10.60
CA PRO A 123 11.78 -5.69 9.94
C PRO A 123 10.64 -4.88 10.57
N PHE A 124 9.60 -4.59 9.77
CA PHE A 124 8.39 -3.92 10.24
C PHE A 124 7.42 -4.92 10.86
N HIS A 125 6.83 -4.52 11.99
CA HIS A 125 5.78 -5.24 12.70
C HIS A 125 4.88 -4.24 13.45
N LEU A 126 3.71 -4.69 13.91
CA LEU A 126 2.69 -3.81 14.50
C LEU A 126 3.14 -3.03 15.76
N GLN A 127 4.22 -3.44 16.42
CA GLN A 127 4.80 -2.70 17.55
C GLN A 127 5.69 -1.53 17.12
N ASN A 128 6.28 -1.55 15.92
CA ASN A 128 7.19 -0.50 15.45
C ASN A 128 6.66 0.27 14.23
N ALA A 129 5.58 -0.18 13.61
CA ALA A 129 4.99 0.39 12.41
C ALA A 129 3.45 0.25 12.43
N SER A 130 2.76 1.08 11.65
CA SER A 130 1.30 1.06 11.52
C SER A 130 0.87 1.14 10.06
N HIS A 131 -0.35 0.68 9.75
CA HIS A 131 -0.90 0.73 8.39
C HIS A 131 -0.87 2.15 7.82
N ALA A 132 -0.45 2.32 6.56
CA ALA A 132 -0.30 3.62 5.92
C ALA A 132 -1.59 4.45 5.98
N ILE A 133 -2.75 3.85 5.71
CA ILE A 133 -4.04 4.56 5.70
C ILE A 133 -4.45 5.12 7.08
N ARG A 134 -4.00 4.49 8.17
CA ARG A 134 -4.27 4.93 9.56
C ARG A 134 -3.18 5.83 10.14
N THR A 135 -1.99 5.81 9.54
CA THR A 135 -0.83 6.57 10.01
C THR A 135 -0.95 8.05 9.65
N PHE A 136 -1.29 8.38 8.40
CA PHE A 136 -1.35 9.77 7.94
C PHE A 136 -2.54 10.53 8.53
N GLN A 137 -2.34 11.81 8.86
CA GLN A 137 -3.34 12.71 9.47
C GLN A 137 -3.40 14.05 8.75
N GLY A 138 -4.58 14.66 8.65
CA GLY A 138 -4.79 15.97 8.03
C GLY A 138 -6.02 16.00 7.14
N ASP A 139 -6.31 17.12 6.48
CA ASP A 139 -7.60 17.40 5.82
C ASP A 139 -8.13 16.24 4.94
N ALA A 140 -7.26 15.62 4.15
CA ALA A 140 -7.63 14.48 3.30
C ALA A 140 -7.87 13.20 4.12
N TYR A 141 -7.00 12.88 5.06
CA TYR A 141 -7.08 11.62 5.83
C TYR A 141 -8.15 11.66 6.92
N GLN A 142 -8.45 12.82 7.49
CA GLN A 142 -9.59 13.02 8.39
C GLN A 142 -10.94 12.86 7.67
N ALA A 143 -10.95 12.99 6.34
CA ALA A 143 -12.14 12.75 5.53
C ALA A 143 -12.26 11.30 5.06
N ILE A 144 -11.26 10.45 5.31
CA ILE A 144 -11.25 9.01 5.02
C ILE A 144 -11.56 8.25 6.31
N ASP A 145 -12.65 7.50 6.33
CA ASP A 145 -13.18 6.86 7.52
C ASP A 145 -12.55 5.49 7.80
N SER A 146 -11.21 5.45 7.77
CA SER A 146 -10.43 4.19 7.75
C SER A 146 -10.51 3.35 9.02
N GLU A 147 -10.97 3.92 10.13
CA GLU A 147 -11.19 3.22 11.40
C GLU A 147 -12.46 2.35 11.36
N ASN A 148 -13.45 2.74 10.56
CA ASN A 148 -14.76 2.09 10.49
C ASN A 148 -14.95 1.19 9.26
N TYR A 149 -13.88 0.94 8.49
CA TYR A 149 -13.97 0.07 7.32
C TYR A 149 -14.14 -1.40 7.70
N SER A 150 -15.02 -2.08 6.97
CA SER A 150 -15.10 -3.54 6.98
C SER A 150 -13.86 -4.15 6.31
N THR A 151 -13.63 -5.45 6.53
CA THR A 151 -12.53 -6.18 5.86
C THR A 151 -12.63 -6.07 4.33
N ALA A 152 -13.83 -6.18 3.75
CA ALA A 152 -14.04 -6.04 2.31
C ALA A 152 -13.71 -4.62 1.79
N GLN A 153 -13.99 -3.58 2.58
CA GLN A 153 -13.63 -2.21 2.24
C GLN A 153 -12.12 -1.99 2.32
N LEU A 154 -11.43 -2.57 3.30
CA LEU A 154 -9.97 -2.54 3.38
C LEU A 154 -9.32 -3.30 2.22
N ASP A 155 -9.84 -4.47 1.85
CA ASP A 155 -9.39 -5.22 0.68
C ASP A 155 -9.57 -4.44 -0.62
N HIS A 156 -10.70 -3.74 -0.74
CA HIS A 156 -10.95 -2.87 -1.88
C HIS A 156 -9.96 -1.69 -1.90
N ALA A 157 -9.78 -1.00 -0.76
CA ALA A 157 -8.79 0.06 -0.64
C ALA A 157 -7.39 -0.45 -1.01
N GLN A 158 -6.99 -1.62 -0.51
CA GLN A 158 -5.69 -2.24 -0.79
C GLN A 158 -5.42 -2.50 -2.27
N LYS A 159 -6.48 -2.73 -3.06
CA LYS A 159 -6.39 -2.98 -4.51
C LYS A 159 -6.49 -1.73 -5.37
N HIS A 160 -7.12 -0.66 -4.85
CA HIS A 160 -7.54 0.51 -5.64
C HIS A 160 -6.92 1.84 -5.19
N LEU A 161 -6.35 1.93 -4.00
CA LEU A 161 -5.72 3.15 -3.49
C LEU A 161 -4.20 2.99 -3.43
N VAL A 162 -3.48 3.98 -3.93
CA VAL A 162 -2.04 4.13 -3.81
C VAL A 162 -1.72 5.49 -3.20
N ILE A 163 -0.92 5.49 -2.14
CA ILE A 163 -0.42 6.71 -1.50
C ILE A 163 1.02 6.91 -1.97
N LEU A 164 1.26 8.00 -2.71
CA LEU A 164 2.62 8.37 -3.10
C LEU A 164 3.42 8.80 -1.86
N SER A 165 4.73 8.58 -1.85
CA SER A 165 5.59 8.86 -0.71
C SER A 165 7.00 9.23 -1.17
N GLY A 166 7.60 10.27 -0.58
CA GLY A 166 9.00 10.58 -0.85
C GLY A 166 9.97 9.54 -0.29
N LEU A 167 9.62 8.87 0.81
CA LEU A 167 10.45 7.84 1.45
C LEU A 167 10.13 6.43 0.95
N TYR A 168 8.85 6.10 0.85
CA TYR A 168 8.38 4.75 0.51
C TYR A 168 8.07 4.58 -0.97
N GLY A 169 8.15 5.66 -1.76
CA GLY A 169 7.81 5.67 -3.18
C GLY A 169 6.30 5.59 -3.39
N LEU A 170 5.74 4.39 -3.28
CA LEU A 170 4.31 4.13 -3.28
C LEU A 170 3.94 3.20 -2.12
N LEU A 171 2.79 3.45 -1.52
CA LEU A 171 2.25 2.69 -0.40
C LEU A 171 0.84 2.23 -0.74
N ARG A 172 0.52 1.01 -0.35
CA ARG A 172 -0.85 0.51 -0.28
C ARG A 172 -1.41 0.79 1.12
N PRO A 173 -2.74 0.92 1.27
CA PRO A 173 -3.40 1.19 2.55
C PRO A 173 -2.92 0.36 3.75
N LEU A 174 -2.69 -0.94 3.54
CA LEU A 174 -2.29 -1.89 4.57
C LEU A 174 -0.78 -2.08 4.69
N ASP A 175 0.04 -1.35 3.92
CA ASP A 175 1.48 -1.39 4.11
C ASP A 175 1.83 -0.81 5.49
N LEU A 176 2.62 -1.54 6.28
CA LEU A 176 3.17 -1.02 7.52
C LEU A 176 4.20 0.06 7.21
N ILE A 177 4.09 1.20 7.90
CA ILE A 177 5.06 2.28 7.80
C ILE A 177 5.46 2.78 9.19
N GLN A 178 6.72 3.19 9.30
CA GLN A 178 7.19 4.02 10.40
C GLN A 178 7.00 5.51 10.04
N PRO A 179 6.65 6.38 11.00
CA PRO A 179 6.57 7.81 10.75
C PRO A 179 7.90 8.35 10.21
N TYR A 180 7.81 9.32 9.30
CA TYR A 180 8.95 9.89 8.61
C TYR A 180 8.64 11.32 8.15
N ARG A 181 9.69 12.05 7.77
CA ARG A 181 9.56 13.31 7.05
C ARG A 181 10.51 13.32 5.86
N LEU A 182 9.94 13.19 4.67
CA LEU A 182 10.66 13.32 3.41
C LEU A 182 9.65 13.62 2.30
N GLU A 183 9.34 14.89 2.11
CA GLU A 183 8.44 15.32 1.04
C GLU A 183 9.08 15.14 -0.35
N MET A 184 8.26 14.82 -1.36
CA MET A 184 8.75 14.52 -2.72
C MET A 184 9.47 15.73 -3.36
N GLY A 185 9.04 16.95 -3.02
CA GLY A 185 9.62 18.18 -3.55
C GLY A 185 10.92 18.65 -2.90
N LEU A 186 11.46 17.94 -1.90
CA LEU A 186 12.71 18.33 -1.24
C LEU A 186 13.90 18.28 -2.21
N LYS A 187 14.87 19.18 -2.01
CA LYS A 187 16.13 19.20 -2.75
C LYS A 187 17.13 18.17 -2.20
N PHE A 188 16.65 16.94 -2.03
CA PHE A 188 17.45 15.81 -1.58
C PHE A 188 17.85 14.97 -2.80
N ALA A 189 19.15 14.74 -2.98
CA ALA A 189 19.76 14.19 -4.19
C ALA A 189 20.39 12.80 -3.90
N PRO A 190 19.59 11.75 -3.71
CA PRO A 190 20.11 10.48 -3.25
C PRO A 190 20.78 9.67 -4.36
N SER A 191 21.84 8.94 -4.00
CA SER A 191 22.45 7.92 -4.86
C SER A 191 22.83 8.42 -6.26
N GLY A 192 23.38 9.63 -6.36
CA GLY A 192 23.79 10.26 -7.63
C GLY A 192 22.63 10.84 -8.47
N ASN A 193 21.39 10.76 -7.99
CA ASN A 193 20.25 11.39 -8.63
C ASN A 193 20.16 12.88 -8.25
N ARG A 194 19.60 13.69 -9.13
CA ARG A 194 19.45 15.14 -8.91
C ARG A 194 18.40 15.48 -7.84
N ASN A 195 17.41 14.62 -7.67
CA ASN A 195 16.31 14.78 -6.71
C ASN A 195 15.52 13.48 -6.56
N LEU A 196 14.59 13.45 -5.60
CA LEU A 196 13.66 12.35 -5.38
C LEU A 196 12.79 12.01 -6.60
N TYR A 197 12.43 13.00 -7.44
CA TYR A 197 11.68 12.69 -8.66
C TYR A 197 12.49 11.77 -9.57
N GLN A 198 13.76 12.08 -9.82
CA GLN A 198 14.61 11.24 -10.67
C GLN A 198 14.82 9.86 -10.04
N PHE A 199 15.07 9.80 -8.73
CA PHE A 199 15.26 8.54 -8.01
C PHE A 199 14.06 7.58 -8.15
N TRP A 200 12.84 8.11 -8.14
CA TRP A 200 11.61 7.31 -8.09
C TRP A 200 10.88 7.15 -9.43
N LYS A 201 11.05 8.07 -10.38
CA LYS A 201 10.13 8.24 -11.52
C LYS A 201 9.88 6.98 -12.34
N GLU A 202 10.96 6.31 -12.74
CA GLU A 202 10.87 5.10 -13.57
C GLU A 202 10.15 3.98 -12.81
N GLU A 203 10.66 3.62 -11.64
CA GLU A 203 10.16 2.49 -10.87
C GLU A 203 8.71 2.69 -10.39
N LEU A 204 8.35 3.88 -9.91
CA LEU A 204 6.96 4.13 -9.49
C LEU A 204 5.99 4.06 -10.66
N THR A 205 6.41 4.56 -11.83
CA THR A 205 5.57 4.50 -13.02
C THR A 205 5.38 3.05 -13.48
N GLU A 206 6.45 2.26 -13.50
CA GLU A 206 6.38 0.84 -13.87
C GLU A 206 5.53 0.01 -12.90
N LYS A 207 5.70 0.21 -11.59
CA LYS A 207 4.85 -0.47 -10.59
C LYS A 207 3.39 -0.09 -10.75
N LEU A 208 3.09 1.19 -10.99
CA LEU A 208 1.72 1.65 -11.20
C LEU A 208 1.09 1.06 -12.48
N VAL A 209 1.86 0.94 -13.56
CA VAL A 209 1.45 0.23 -14.78
C VAL A 209 1.16 -1.23 -14.45
N GLY A 210 2.05 -1.89 -13.71
CA GLY A 210 1.88 -3.28 -13.25
C GLY A 210 0.59 -3.52 -12.48
N LEU A 211 0.19 -2.59 -11.61
CA LEU A 211 -1.08 -2.68 -10.87
C LEU A 211 -2.32 -2.61 -11.76
N LEU A 212 -2.18 -2.10 -12.99
CA LEU A 212 -3.21 -2.00 -14.02
C LEU A 212 -2.99 -3.01 -15.17
N GLU A 213 -2.07 -3.95 -15.00
CA GLU A 213 -1.98 -5.08 -15.94
C GLU A 213 -3.22 -5.96 -15.79
N GLN A 214 -3.63 -6.58 -16.90
CA GLN A 214 -4.78 -7.50 -16.96
C GLN A 214 -6.18 -6.88 -16.70
N THR A 215 -6.29 -5.56 -16.50
CA THR A 215 -7.59 -4.85 -16.51
C THR A 215 -7.92 -4.30 -17.89
N THR A 216 -9.20 -4.33 -18.24
CA THR A 216 -9.73 -3.72 -19.46
C THR A 216 -9.80 -2.19 -19.36
N SER A 217 -9.87 -1.65 -18.14
CA SER A 217 -9.78 -0.22 -17.85
C SER A 217 -8.41 0.09 -17.24
N ARG A 218 -7.56 0.87 -17.91
CA ARG A 218 -6.26 1.28 -17.38
C ARG A 218 -6.31 2.73 -16.91
N THR A 219 -7.24 3.04 -16.01
CA THR A 219 -7.43 4.41 -15.52
C THR A 219 -6.74 4.63 -14.18
N ILE A 220 -5.95 5.70 -14.11
CA ILE A 220 -5.39 6.28 -12.89
C ILE A 220 -6.18 7.55 -12.60
N VAL A 221 -6.76 7.66 -11.41
CA VAL A 221 -7.43 8.88 -10.93
C VAL A 221 -6.47 9.61 -10.01
N ASN A 222 -6.06 10.81 -10.40
CA ASN A 222 -5.13 11.62 -9.62
C ASN A 222 -5.88 12.50 -8.62
N LEU A 223 -5.77 12.13 -7.34
CA LEU A 223 -6.19 12.91 -6.19
C LEU A 223 -4.99 13.43 -5.37
N ALA A 224 -3.76 13.26 -5.86
CA ALA A 224 -2.57 13.82 -5.25
C ALA A 224 -2.41 15.33 -5.56
N SER A 225 -1.53 16.01 -4.85
CA SER A 225 -1.06 17.33 -5.26
C SER A 225 -0.10 17.21 -6.45
N ASP A 226 0.08 18.31 -7.19
CA ASP A 226 1.05 18.36 -8.29
C ASP A 226 2.47 18.01 -7.84
N GLU A 227 2.84 18.38 -6.61
CA GLU A 227 4.12 18.01 -6.00
C GLU A 227 4.34 16.50 -6.02
N TYR A 228 3.35 15.69 -5.62
CA TYR A 228 3.52 14.24 -5.60
C TYR A 228 3.28 13.63 -6.97
N ALA A 229 2.27 14.09 -7.71
CA ALA A 229 1.93 13.55 -9.02
C ALA A 229 3.06 13.73 -10.06
N LYS A 230 3.92 14.73 -9.89
CA LYS A 230 5.07 15.00 -10.79
C LYS A 230 6.08 13.84 -10.84
N VAL A 231 6.10 12.94 -9.86
CA VAL A 231 6.97 11.75 -9.89
C VAL A 231 6.54 10.75 -10.97
N LEU A 232 5.28 10.78 -11.41
CA LEU A 232 4.77 9.83 -12.39
C LEU A 232 5.09 10.29 -13.82
N ASP A 233 5.66 9.40 -14.64
CA ASP A 233 5.94 9.71 -16.04
C ASP A 233 4.67 9.60 -16.89
N LYS A 234 3.98 10.73 -17.08
CA LYS A 234 2.76 10.79 -17.90
C LYS A 234 2.96 10.32 -19.34
N LYS A 235 4.17 10.48 -19.91
CA LYS A 235 4.47 10.03 -21.29
C LYS A 235 4.57 8.51 -21.33
N GLN A 236 5.29 7.91 -20.37
CA GLN A 236 5.41 6.45 -20.26
C GLN A 236 4.04 5.81 -19.96
N LEU A 237 3.24 6.41 -19.06
CA LEU A 237 1.86 5.97 -18.78
C LEU A 237 1.02 5.95 -20.07
N ALA A 238 1.04 7.04 -20.84
CA ALA A 238 0.32 7.12 -22.11
C ALA A 238 0.80 6.05 -23.11
N ALA A 239 2.11 5.85 -23.24
CA ALA A 239 2.70 4.81 -24.10
C ALA A 239 2.26 3.38 -23.70
N LYS A 240 2.02 3.14 -22.40
CA LYS A 240 1.49 1.87 -21.86
C LYS A 240 -0.05 1.80 -21.86
N LYS A 241 -0.72 2.73 -22.53
CA LYS A 241 -2.19 2.85 -22.63
C LYS A 241 -2.87 3.07 -21.26
N CYS A 242 -2.15 3.64 -20.30
CA CYS A 242 -2.71 4.09 -19.03
C CYS A 242 -3.21 5.53 -19.16
N ARG A 243 -4.48 5.76 -18.84
CA ARG A 243 -5.09 7.10 -18.84
C ARG A 243 -5.03 7.68 -17.44
N ILE A 244 -4.52 8.91 -17.31
CA ILE A 244 -4.60 9.67 -16.05
C ILE A 244 -5.76 10.66 -16.12
N VAL A 245 -6.57 10.70 -15.06
CA VAL A 245 -7.69 11.63 -14.88
C VAL A 245 -7.36 12.55 -13.71
N GLU A 246 -7.20 13.83 -14.01
CA GLU A 246 -7.02 14.89 -13.02
C GLU A 246 -8.38 15.31 -12.45
N ILE A 247 -8.49 15.42 -11.13
CA ILE A 247 -9.72 15.88 -10.46
C ILE A 247 -9.53 17.27 -9.86
N SER A 248 -10.39 18.20 -10.26
CA SER A 248 -10.41 19.57 -9.76
C SER A 248 -11.65 19.83 -8.92
N PHE A 249 -11.46 20.20 -7.66
CA PHE A 249 -12.52 20.65 -6.77
C PHE A 249 -12.51 22.16 -6.70
N GLN A 250 -13.65 22.79 -7.00
CA GLN A 250 -13.84 24.23 -7.03
C GLN A 250 -15.03 24.63 -6.15
N GLN A 251 -14.98 25.83 -5.59
CA GLN A 251 -16.07 26.38 -4.79
C GLN A 251 -16.27 27.87 -5.11
N PRO A 252 -17.44 28.44 -4.75
CA PRO A 252 -17.69 29.86 -4.89
C PRO A 252 -16.59 30.68 -4.21
N HIS A 253 -16.02 31.63 -4.94
CA HIS A 253 -14.96 32.48 -4.45
C HIS A 253 -14.91 33.81 -5.23
N PRO A 254 -14.94 34.98 -4.56
CA PRO A 254 -14.98 36.28 -5.24
C PRO A 254 -13.82 36.55 -6.21
N LYS A 255 -12.64 36.01 -5.90
CA LYS A 255 -11.44 36.10 -6.76
C LYS A 255 -11.34 34.98 -7.82
N GLY A 256 -12.42 34.23 -8.06
CA GLY A 256 -12.50 33.21 -9.10
C GLY A 256 -12.86 33.85 -10.44
N LYS A 257 -12.26 33.39 -11.54
CA LYS A 257 -12.47 34.00 -12.88
C LYS A 257 -13.94 34.01 -13.32
N ASP A 258 -14.67 32.98 -12.95
CA ASP A 258 -16.11 32.81 -13.22
C ASP A 258 -16.89 32.63 -11.90
N GLY A 259 -16.40 33.24 -10.82
CA GLY A 259 -16.96 33.09 -9.47
C GLY A 259 -16.54 31.82 -8.74
N TYR A 260 -15.71 30.95 -9.35
CA TYR A 260 -15.23 29.72 -8.71
C TYR A 260 -13.70 29.65 -8.62
N LYS A 261 -13.20 29.04 -7.55
CA LYS A 261 -11.75 28.81 -7.35
C LYS A 261 -11.50 27.51 -6.60
N THR A 262 -10.38 26.86 -6.93
CA THR A 262 -9.83 25.78 -6.10
C THR A 262 -9.15 26.37 -4.88
N ILE A 263 -9.64 26.03 -3.68
CA ILE A 263 -9.05 26.44 -2.41
C ILE A 263 -8.31 25.22 -1.83
N PRO A 264 -6.99 25.30 -1.57
CA PRO A 264 -6.18 24.13 -1.24
C PRO A 264 -6.69 23.27 -0.08
N ILE A 265 -7.13 23.89 1.02
CA ILE A 265 -7.64 23.17 2.21
C ILE A 265 -8.90 22.37 1.86
N HIS A 266 -9.89 23.03 1.24
CA HIS A 266 -11.13 22.38 0.83
C HIS A 266 -10.90 21.32 -0.25
N SER A 267 -9.98 21.57 -1.20
CA SER A 267 -9.62 20.59 -2.22
C SER A 267 -8.97 19.34 -1.62
N LYS A 268 -8.09 19.48 -0.62
CA LYS A 268 -7.51 18.35 0.11
C LYS A 268 -8.58 17.51 0.82
N ARG A 269 -9.50 18.17 1.51
CA ARG A 269 -10.63 17.51 2.18
C ARG A 269 -11.52 16.77 1.18
N ALA A 270 -11.89 17.42 0.07
CA ALA A 270 -12.72 16.83 -0.98
C ALA A 270 -12.06 15.61 -1.66
N ARG A 271 -10.73 15.63 -1.86
CA ARG A 271 -9.96 14.46 -2.32
C ARG A 271 -10.09 13.29 -1.36
N GLY A 272 -9.96 13.54 -0.06
CA GLY A 272 -10.20 12.55 0.99
C GLY A 272 -11.62 11.97 0.95
N LYS A 273 -12.64 12.84 0.83
CA LYS A 273 -14.03 12.42 0.69
C LYS A 273 -14.28 11.58 -0.57
N MET A 274 -13.66 11.92 -1.70
CA MET A 274 -13.79 11.11 -2.92
C MET A 274 -13.13 9.74 -2.79
N ILE A 275 -12.00 9.65 -2.06
CA ILE A 275 -11.38 8.36 -1.70
C ILE A 275 -12.34 7.55 -0.83
N ASP A 276 -12.89 8.15 0.24
CA ASP A 276 -13.84 7.50 1.14
C ASP A 276 -15.08 6.99 0.40
N PHE A 277 -15.66 7.84 -0.46
CA PHE A 277 -16.78 7.50 -1.34
C PHE A 277 -16.44 6.33 -2.26
N SER A 278 -15.25 6.32 -2.87
CA SER A 278 -14.82 5.21 -3.71
C SER A 278 -14.74 3.89 -2.94
N ILE A 279 -14.18 3.93 -1.73
CA ILE A 279 -13.97 2.73 -0.91
C ILE A 279 -15.28 2.21 -0.35
N LYS A 280 -16.10 3.07 0.27
CA LYS A 280 -17.39 2.69 0.86
C LYS A 280 -18.34 2.06 -0.16
N ASN A 281 -18.31 2.56 -1.40
CA ASN A 281 -19.17 2.08 -2.49
C ASN A 281 -18.49 1.03 -3.40
N THR A 282 -17.29 0.54 -3.03
CA THR A 282 -16.53 -0.47 -3.78
C THR A 282 -16.41 -0.12 -5.27
N ILE A 283 -16.13 1.15 -5.58
CA ILE A 283 -16.09 1.65 -6.95
C ILE A 283 -14.81 1.18 -7.64
N ALA A 284 -14.95 0.34 -8.67
CA ALA A 284 -13.81 -0.15 -9.46
C ALA A 284 -13.62 0.59 -10.80
N GLU A 285 -14.65 1.27 -11.30
CA GLU A 285 -14.63 2.01 -12.57
C GLU A 285 -14.62 3.52 -12.33
N ALA A 286 -13.58 4.20 -12.84
CA ALA A 286 -13.38 5.64 -12.62
C ALA A 286 -14.60 6.49 -12.98
N LYS A 287 -15.34 6.15 -14.05
CA LYS A 287 -16.51 6.94 -14.47
C LYS A 287 -17.57 7.05 -13.37
N ARG A 288 -17.69 6.05 -12.48
CA ARG A 288 -18.63 6.09 -11.37
C ARG A 288 -18.27 7.15 -10.31
N LEU A 289 -17.02 7.62 -10.26
CA LEU A 289 -16.66 8.75 -9.38
C LEU A 289 -17.33 10.07 -9.79
N GLN A 290 -17.86 10.18 -11.00
CA GLN A 290 -18.67 11.34 -11.42
C GLN A 290 -19.97 11.47 -10.61
N GLN A 291 -20.37 10.42 -9.89
CA GLN A 291 -21.53 10.42 -8.98
C GLN A 291 -21.21 11.01 -7.60
N PHE A 292 -19.95 11.38 -7.32
CA PHE A 292 -19.55 11.97 -6.05
C PHE A 292 -20.31 13.26 -5.78
N SER A 293 -20.95 13.33 -4.60
CA SER A 293 -21.83 14.45 -4.22
C SER A 293 -21.62 14.96 -2.79
N ASP A 294 -20.60 14.49 -2.07
CA ASP A 294 -20.38 14.88 -0.68
C ASP A 294 -20.09 16.37 -0.55
N GLU A 295 -20.51 16.95 0.58
CA GLU A 295 -20.33 18.37 0.92
C GLU A 295 -20.88 19.36 -0.10
N GLY A 296 -21.80 18.91 -0.96
CA GLY A 296 -22.45 19.74 -1.98
C GLY A 296 -21.65 19.90 -3.27
N TYR A 297 -20.56 19.14 -3.44
CA TYR A 297 -19.88 19.04 -4.73
C TYR A 297 -20.77 18.33 -5.77
N ALA A 298 -20.64 18.70 -7.04
CA ALA A 298 -21.26 18.00 -8.15
C ALA A 298 -20.33 18.03 -9.37
N PHE A 299 -20.32 16.92 -10.15
CA PHE A 299 -19.60 16.86 -11.41
C PHE A 299 -20.16 17.87 -12.42
N MET A 300 -19.27 18.57 -13.12
CA MET A 300 -19.63 19.60 -14.10
C MET A 300 -19.23 19.14 -15.52
N PRO A 301 -20.12 18.46 -16.26
CA PRO A 301 -19.82 18.01 -17.63
C PRO A 301 -19.33 19.14 -18.57
N PRO A 302 -19.94 20.35 -18.58
CA PRO A 302 -19.52 21.42 -19.48
C PRO A 302 -18.11 21.96 -19.22
N LEU A 303 -17.56 21.72 -18.02
CA LEU A 303 -16.23 22.17 -17.62
C LEU A 303 -15.20 21.03 -17.59
N SER A 304 -15.65 19.81 -17.89
CA SER A 304 -14.85 18.60 -17.81
C SER A 304 -14.44 18.13 -19.19
N SER A 305 -13.28 17.49 -19.27
CA SER A 305 -12.76 16.84 -20.47
C SER A 305 -12.50 15.36 -20.20
N GLN A 306 -11.95 14.66 -21.18
CA GLN A 306 -11.60 13.24 -21.05
C GLN A 306 -10.63 12.98 -19.90
N ASN A 307 -9.69 13.89 -19.63
CA ASN A 307 -8.59 13.70 -18.67
C ASN A 307 -8.63 14.71 -17.50
N CYS A 308 -9.62 15.60 -17.45
CA CYS A 308 -9.78 16.55 -16.36
C CYS A 308 -11.27 16.61 -15.97
N TRP A 309 -11.59 16.23 -14.74
CA TRP A 309 -12.96 16.28 -14.22
C TRP A 309 -13.08 17.38 -13.18
N VAL A 310 -14.04 18.28 -13.41
CA VAL A 310 -14.31 19.41 -12.53
C VAL A 310 -15.53 19.11 -11.68
N PHE A 311 -15.39 19.28 -10.37
CA PHE A 311 -16.46 19.23 -9.39
C PHE A 311 -16.62 20.60 -8.75
N ARG A 312 -17.84 21.16 -8.77
CA ARG A 312 -18.17 22.43 -8.12
C ARG A 312 -19.05 22.23 -6.92
N ARG A 313 -18.72 22.90 -5.83
CA ARG A 313 -19.59 23.03 -4.68
C ARG A 313 -20.70 24.03 -5.00
N LYS A 314 -21.96 23.67 -4.73
CA LYS A 314 -23.09 24.60 -4.80
C LYS A 314 -22.96 25.73 -3.79
#